data_AF-A0A285IHK9-F1
#
_entry.id   AF-A0A285IHK9-F1
#
_cell.length_a   1.000
_cell.length_b   1.000
_cell.length_c   1.000
_cell.angle_alpha   90.00
_cell.angle_beta   90.00
_cell.angle_gamma   90.00
#
_symmetry.space_group_name_H-M   'P 1'
#
loop_
_entity.id
_entity.type
_entity.pdbx_description
1 polymer ?
#
loop_
_entity_poly.entity_id
_entity_poly.type
_entity_poly.pdbx_seq_one_letter_code
_entity_poly.pdbx_strand_id
1 'polypeptide(L)'
;MPEPEIKIGTMNVHGGQQNIGGQNTNVQNNYYAAPAEEVRSQLDVIREQHPLDVQAIESDLQEGTPEARTRIQTRLRALAESATSTRTVVEAAAAIGAIVASQWPF
;
A
#
# COMPACT_ATOMS: atom_id res chain seq x y z
N MET A 1 -29.74 43.49 22.47
CA MET A 1 -30.44 42.36 23.13
C MET A 1 -31.69 42.08 22.33
N PRO A 2 -32.08 40.82 22.01
CA PRO A 2 -31.51 39.51 22.38
C PRO A 2 -30.71 38.82 21.25
N GLU A 3 -30.02 37.74 21.62
CA GLU A 3 -29.09 36.93 20.82
C GLU A 3 -29.80 36.04 19.79
N PRO A 4 -29.20 35.77 18.61
CA PRO A 4 -29.67 34.71 17.73
C PRO A 4 -29.21 33.35 18.27
N GLU A 5 -30.17 32.56 18.74
CA GLU A 5 -30.03 31.17 19.12
C GLU A 5 -29.58 30.35 17.89
N ILE A 6 -28.27 30.09 17.75
CA ILE A 6 -27.76 29.17 16.72
C ILE A 6 -28.09 27.76 17.17
N LYS A 7 -29.19 27.22 16.65
CA LYS A 7 -29.44 25.78 16.62
C LYS A 7 -28.42 25.12 15.69
N ILE A 8 -27.24 24.79 16.19
CA ILE A 8 -26.35 23.81 15.57
C ILE A 8 -27.01 22.44 15.79
N GLY A 9 -28.02 22.17 14.95
CA GLY A 9 -28.58 20.85 14.81
C GLY A 9 -27.48 19.91 14.32
N THR A 10 -27.05 19.03 15.22
CA THR A 10 -26.49 17.70 14.93
C THR A 10 -25.71 17.60 13.62
N MET A 11 -24.40 17.79 13.71
CA MET A 11 -23.44 17.27 12.74
C MET A 11 -23.62 15.76 12.60
N ASN A 12 -24.52 15.35 11.72
CA ASN A 12 -24.51 14.02 11.11
C ASN A 12 -23.59 14.10 9.88
N VAL A 13 -22.29 14.23 10.14
CA VAL A 13 -21.27 13.98 9.12
C VAL A 13 -21.19 12.46 8.98
N HIS A 14 -22.18 11.88 8.28
CA HIS A 14 -22.04 10.55 7.73
C HIS A 14 -20.85 10.59 6.78
N GLY A 15 -19.83 9.77 7.07
CA GLY A 15 -18.57 9.64 6.34
C GLY A 15 -18.72 9.07 4.93
N GLY A 16 -19.50 9.73 4.08
CA GLY A 16 -19.54 9.51 2.65
C GLY A 16 -19.05 10.77 1.96
N GLN A 17 -17.73 10.93 1.86
CA GLN A 17 -17.17 11.93 0.95
C GLN A 17 -17.61 11.56 -0.47
N GLN A 18 -18.53 12.35 -1.00
CA GLN A 18 -18.97 12.32 -2.38
C GLN A 18 -17.77 12.72 -3.25
N ASN A 19 -17.23 11.81 -4.05
CA ASN A 19 -16.25 12.16 -5.06
C ASN A 19 -16.96 12.32 -6.41
N ILE A 20 -17.30 13.58 -6.71
CA ILE A 20 -17.82 14.03 -8.00
C ILE A 20 -16.61 14.23 -8.91
N GLY A 21 -16.50 13.41 -9.95
CA GLY A 21 -15.73 13.73 -11.17
C GLY A 21 -14.24 14.00 -10.96
N GLY A 22 -13.45 12.95 -10.90
CA GLY A 22 -11.99 13.04 -10.85
C GLY A 22 -11.48 11.84 -10.06
N GLN A 23 -10.41 11.22 -10.54
CA GLN A 23 -9.86 10.01 -9.95
C GLN A 23 -9.80 10.14 -8.43
N ASN A 24 -10.50 9.24 -7.77
CA ASN A 24 -10.64 9.16 -6.33
C ASN A 24 -9.26 8.76 -5.78
N THR A 25 -8.34 9.71 -5.64
CA THR A 25 -7.12 9.53 -4.86
C THR A 25 -7.59 9.46 -3.42
N ASN A 26 -7.99 8.25 -3.02
CA ASN A 26 -8.36 7.91 -1.68
C ASN A 26 -7.08 7.95 -0.83
N VAL A 27 -6.62 9.17 -0.52
CA VAL A 27 -5.69 9.45 0.57
C VAL A 27 -6.51 9.51 1.87
N GLN A 28 -7.51 8.64 2.04
CA GLN A 28 -8.13 8.43 3.34
C GLN A 28 -7.31 7.36 4.03
N ASN A 29 -6.29 7.81 4.77
CA ASN A 29 -5.93 7.20 6.03
C ASN A 29 -5.65 5.67 5.97
N ASN A 30 -4.47 5.30 5.46
CA ASN A 30 -3.96 3.93 5.37
C ASN A 30 -3.67 3.27 6.74
N TYR A 31 -4.42 3.62 7.79
CA TYR A 31 -4.28 3.04 9.14
C TYR A 31 -4.79 1.60 9.21
N TYR A 32 -5.53 1.13 8.20
CA TYR A 32 -6.06 -0.23 8.04
C TYR A 32 -6.06 -0.69 6.57
N ALA A 33 -5.05 -0.32 5.75
CA ALA A 33 -4.93 -1.01 4.46
C ALA A 33 -4.82 -2.51 4.70
N ALA A 34 -5.59 -3.30 3.94
CA ALA A 34 -5.34 -4.72 3.92
C ALA A 34 -3.86 -4.94 3.52
N PRO A 35 -3.14 -5.91 4.11
CA PRO A 35 -1.73 -6.16 3.81
C PRO A 35 -1.44 -6.25 2.31
N ALA A 36 -2.39 -6.77 1.53
CA ALA A 36 -2.35 -6.80 0.07
C ALA A 36 -2.30 -5.42 -0.60
N GLU A 37 -3.06 -4.44 -0.11
CA GLU A 37 -3.12 -3.10 -0.67
C GLU A 37 -1.83 -2.33 -0.39
N GLU A 38 -1.29 -2.46 0.82
CA GLU A 38 -0.02 -1.82 1.15
C GLU A 38 1.14 -2.41 0.34
N VAL A 39 1.18 -3.74 0.17
CA VAL A 39 2.15 -4.40 -0.72
C VAL A 39 2.01 -3.90 -2.17
N ARG A 40 0.78 -3.78 -2.70
CA ARG A 40 0.54 -3.24 -4.05
C ARG A 40 1.02 -1.80 -4.18
N SER A 41 0.77 -0.95 -3.18
CA SER A 41 1.24 0.43 -3.19
C SER A 41 2.77 0.51 -3.23
N GLN A 42 3.46 -0.32 -2.44
CA GLN A 42 4.92 -0.36 -2.44
C GLN A 42 5.49 -0.95 -3.74
N LEU A 43 4.81 -1.93 -4.33
CA LEU A 43 5.21 -2.49 -5.63
C LEU A 43 5.10 -1.47 -6.76
N ASP A 44 4.12 -0.57 -6.71
CA ASP A 44 3.98 0.49 -7.72
C ASP A 44 5.18 1.45 -7.71
N VAL A 45 5.70 1.77 -6.52
CA VAL A 45 6.93 2.57 -6.33
C VAL A 45 8.15 1.88 -6.95
N ILE A 46 8.23 0.55 -6.85
CA ILE A 46 9.32 -0.24 -7.41
C ILE A 46 9.16 -0.41 -8.93
N ARG A 47 7.94 -0.42 -9.44
CA ARG A 47 7.58 -0.74 -10.83
C ARG A 47 8.21 0.20 -11.85
N GLU A 48 8.40 1.47 -11.50
CA GLU A 48 9.03 2.46 -12.40
C GLU A 48 10.48 2.10 -12.75
N GLN A 49 11.21 1.47 -11.83
CA GLN A 49 12.63 1.13 -11.99
C GLN A 49 12.84 -0.36 -12.28
N HIS A 50 11.97 -1.23 -11.75
CA HIS A 50 12.10 -2.68 -11.78
C HIS A 50 10.78 -3.39 -12.17
N PRO A 51 10.24 -3.16 -13.38
CA PRO A 51 8.93 -3.67 -13.78
C PRO A 51 8.87 -5.21 -13.91
N LEU A 52 10.00 -5.86 -14.19
CA LEU A 52 10.10 -7.32 -14.29
C LEU A 52 10.10 -7.98 -12.90
N ASP A 53 10.83 -7.40 -11.94
CA ASP A 53 10.86 -7.90 -10.57
C ASP A 53 9.49 -7.77 -9.90
N VAL A 54 8.80 -6.64 -10.14
CA VAL A 54 7.44 -6.43 -9.65
C VAL A 54 6.46 -7.47 -10.19
N GLN A 55 6.47 -7.74 -11.51
CA GLN A 55 5.62 -8.78 -12.09
C GLN A 55 5.89 -10.17 -11.48
N ALA A 56 7.16 -10.50 -11.24
CA ALA A 56 7.51 -11.77 -10.61
C ALA A 56 7.00 -11.84 -9.16
N ILE A 57 7.13 -10.75 -8.40
CA ILE A 57 6.61 -10.68 -7.02
C ILE A 57 5.09 -10.76 -7.00
N GLU A 58 4.38 -10.09 -7.92
CA GLU A 58 2.91 -10.19 -8.05
C GLU A 58 2.43 -11.60 -8.40
N SER A 59 3.14 -12.28 -9.31
CA SER A 59 2.83 -13.66 -9.66
C SER A 59 3.02 -14.61 -8.46
N ASP A 60 4.10 -14.42 -7.69
CA ASP A 60 4.33 -15.21 -6.48
C ASP A 60 3.32 -14.88 -5.35
N LEU A 61 2.91 -13.61 -5.23
CA LEU A 61 1.83 -13.18 -4.33
C LEU A 61 0.53 -13.92 -4.62
N GLN A 62 0.18 -14.09 -5.90
CA GLN A 62 -1.01 -14.82 -6.32
C GLN A 62 -0.92 -16.34 -6.05
N GLU A 63 0.29 -16.91 -6.08
CA GLU A 63 0.47 -18.34 -5.80
C GLU A 63 0.15 -18.69 -4.33
N GLY A 64 0.47 -17.80 -3.39
CA GLY A 64 0.08 -17.97 -1.98
C GLY A 64 0.84 -19.09 -1.22
N THR A 65 1.83 -19.73 -1.84
CA THR A 65 2.59 -20.85 -1.24
C THR A 65 3.75 -20.37 -0.35
N PRO A 66 4.24 -21.21 0.58
CA PRO A 66 5.46 -20.94 1.35
C PRO A 66 6.72 -20.79 0.48
N GLU A 67 6.80 -21.56 -0.61
CA GLU A 67 7.87 -21.45 -1.60
C GLU A 67 7.82 -20.09 -2.30
N ALA A 68 6.64 -19.63 -2.71
CA ALA A 68 6.44 -18.30 -3.29
C ALA A 68 6.85 -17.20 -2.31
N ARG A 69 6.49 -17.30 -1.04
CA ARG A 69 6.97 -16.39 0.02
C ARG A 69 8.49 -16.30 0.07
N THR A 70 9.19 -17.44 -0.02
CA THR A 70 10.66 -17.47 -0.02
C THR A 70 11.25 -16.82 -1.27
N ARG A 71 10.64 -17.05 -2.43
CA ARG A 71 11.02 -16.40 -3.70
C ARG A 71 10.82 -14.89 -3.65
N ILE A 72 9.71 -14.41 -3.06
CA ILE A 72 9.45 -12.98 -2.84
C ILE A 72 10.53 -12.36 -1.97
N GLN A 73 10.82 -12.95 -0.79
CA GLN A 73 11.84 -12.42 0.13
C GLN A 73 13.23 -12.36 -0.51
N THR A 74 13.59 -13.39 -1.28
CA THR A 74 14.87 -13.41 -2.02
C THR A 74 14.96 -12.28 -3.04
N ARG A 75 13.89 -12.03 -3.83
CA ARG A 75 13.88 -10.95 -4.81
C ARG A 75 13.90 -9.56 -4.16
N LEU A 76 13.14 -9.36 -3.09
CA LEU A 76 13.15 -8.09 -2.35
C LEU A 76 14.52 -7.79 -1.75
N ARG A 77 15.21 -8.81 -1.24
CA ARG A 77 16.60 -8.67 -0.78
C ARG A 77 17.53 -8.31 -1.93
N ALA A 78 17.45 -9.00 -3.07
CA ALA A 78 18.26 -8.68 -4.24
C ALA A 78 18.01 -7.26 -4.77
N LEU A 79 16.75 -6.80 -4.77
CA LEU A 79 16.38 -5.42 -5.09
C LEU A 79 17.00 -4.42 -4.13
N ALA A 80 16.98 -4.71 -2.83
CA ALA A 80 17.58 -3.85 -1.81
C ALA A 80 19.11 -3.79 -1.89
N GLU A 81 19.75 -4.89 -2.30
CA GLU A 81 21.21 -4.99 -2.46
C GLU A 81 21.72 -4.47 -3.81
N SER A 82 20.84 -4.25 -4.78
CA SER A 82 21.23 -3.77 -6.10
C SER A 82 21.73 -2.32 -6.03
N ALA A 83 22.96 -2.09 -6.49
CA ALA A 83 23.59 -0.76 -6.49
C ALA A 83 22.88 0.28 -7.38
N THR A 84 21.95 -0.16 -8.25
CA THR A 84 21.09 0.71 -9.08
C THR A 84 19.80 1.15 -8.39
N SER A 85 19.43 0.55 -7.25
CA SER A 85 18.17 0.84 -6.56
C SER A 85 18.26 2.16 -5.80
N THR A 86 17.28 3.04 -6.03
CA THR A 86 17.12 4.26 -5.22
C THR A 86 16.75 3.92 -3.78
N ARG A 87 17.08 4.82 -2.83
CA ARG A 87 16.71 4.67 -1.41
C ARG A 87 15.23 4.33 -1.22
N THR A 88 14.36 4.97 -2.00
CA THR A 88 12.92 4.74 -2.00
C THR A 88 12.54 3.31 -2.40
N VAL A 89 13.21 2.72 -3.39
CA VAL A 89 13.02 1.30 -3.78
C VAL A 89 13.46 0.36 -2.66
N VAL A 90 14.58 0.67 -2.00
CA VAL A 90 15.07 -0.13 -0.85
C VAL A 90 14.09 -0.09 0.31
N GLU A 91 13.57 1.09 0.65
CA GLU A 91 12.56 1.27 1.70
C GLU A 91 11.26 0.54 1.36
N ALA A 92 10.78 0.64 0.11
CA ALA A 92 9.60 -0.09 -0.35
C ALA A 92 9.81 -1.61 -0.30
N ALA A 93 10.96 -2.10 -0.75
CA ALA A 93 11.27 -3.53 -0.72
C ALA A 93 11.33 -4.08 0.71
N ALA A 94 11.91 -3.32 1.64
CA ALA A 94 11.93 -3.66 3.05
C ALA A 94 10.53 -3.69 3.68
N ALA A 95 9.67 -2.70 3.35
CA ALA A 95 8.29 -2.65 3.82
C ALA A 95 7.48 -3.87 3.34
N ILE A 96 7.56 -4.21 2.05
CA ILE A 96 6.93 -5.43 1.50
C ILE A 96 7.45 -6.67 2.23
N GLY A 97 8.76 -6.76 2.44
CA GLY A 97 9.37 -7.88 3.15
C GLY A 97 8.85 -8.05 4.57
N ALA A 98 8.65 -6.96 5.30
CA ALA A 98 8.09 -6.96 6.65
C ALA A 98 6.62 -7.42 6.66
N ILE A 99 5.81 -6.94 5.72
CA ILE A 99 4.39 -7.33 5.60
C ILE A 99 4.28 -8.82 5.26
N VAL A 100 5.02 -9.28 4.25
CA VAL A 100 5.05 -10.69 3.85
C VAL A 100 5.59 -11.58 4.98
N ALA A 101 6.52 -11.10 5.80
CA ALA A 101 7.04 -11.88 6.92
C ALA A 101 6.02 -12.07 8.05
N SER A 102 5.18 -11.06 8.30
CA SER A 102 4.30 -10.99 9.47
C SER A 102 2.84 -11.37 9.20
N GLN A 103 2.36 -11.14 7.97
CA GLN A 103 0.93 -11.21 7.65
C GLN A 103 0.61 -12.17 6.50
N TRP A 104 1.60 -12.89 5.95
CA TRP A 104 1.37 -13.86 4.87
C TRP A 104 0.78 -15.19 5.38
N PRO A 105 -0.14 -15.82 4.63
CA PRO A 105 -0.86 -15.28 3.47
C PRO A 105 -2.00 -14.35 3.92
N PHE A 106 -2.37 -13.41 3.06
CA PHE A 106 -3.42 -12.42 3.32
C PHE A 106 -4.41 -12.33 2.15
#